data_AF-A0A9W8QQ17-F1
#
_entry.id   AF-A0A9W8QQ17-F1
#
_cell.length_a   1.000
_cell.length_b   1.000
_cell.length_c   1.000
_cell.angle_alpha   90.00
_cell.angle_beta   90.00
_cell.angle_gamma   90.00
#
_symmetry.space_group_name_H-M   'P 1'
#
loop_
_entity.id
_entity.type
_entity.pdbx_description
1 polymer ?
#
loop_
_entity_poly.entity_id
_entity_poly.type
_entity_poly.pdbx_seq_one_letter_code
_entity_poly.pdbx_strand_id
1 'polypeptide(L)' 'MPDSYTHKSSGTNSQGNHYCARDYGSSAANDNSYHYSNTNGSYYYSNHNGSTYHNDGQGNATYTSPSGSTSNSSKK' A
#
# COMPACT_ATOMS: atom_id res chain seq x y z
N MET A 1 -5.16 -18.07 -1.50
CA MET A 1 -6.34 -17.98 -0.61
C MET A 1 -6.79 -16.54 -0.64
N PRO A 2 -8.07 -16.20 -0.85
CA PRO A 2 -8.44 -14.81 -0.76
C PRO A 2 -8.45 -14.48 0.73
N ASP A 3 -7.40 -13.81 1.20
CA ASP A 3 -7.51 -13.01 2.42
C ASP A 3 -8.60 -11.97 2.14
N SER A 4 -9.84 -12.35 2.42
CA SER A 4 -11.04 -11.59 2.14
C SER A 4 -10.99 -10.35 3.03
N TYR A 5 -10.45 -9.27 2.50
CA TYR A 5 -10.43 -7.99 3.16
C TYR A 5 -11.76 -7.28 2.93
N THR A 6 -12.19 -6.56 3.95
CA THR A 6 -13.36 -5.68 3.86
C THR A 6 -12.86 -4.32 3.40
N HIS A 7 -13.51 -3.69 2.43
CA HIS A 7 -13.22 -2.30 2.09
C HIS A 7 -13.75 -1.40 3.21
N LYS A 8 -12.85 -0.80 3.99
CA LYS A 8 -13.20 0.13 5.07
C LYS A 8 -13.69 1.46 4.50
N SER A 9 -12.94 1.99 3.54
CA SER A 9 -13.23 3.25 2.87
C SER A 9 -12.42 3.33 1.60
N SER A 10 -12.98 3.95 0.56
CA SER A 10 -12.22 4.33 -0.62
C SER A 10 -12.73 5.66 -1.14
N GLY A 11 -11.84 6.42 -1.76
CA GLY A 11 -12.20 7.69 -2.34
C GLY A 11 -11.13 8.21 -3.28
N THR A 12 -11.48 9.29 -3.96
CA THR A 12 -10.58 10.03 -4.82
C THR A 12 -10.58 11.48 -4.34
N ASN A 13 -9.41 12.04 -4.09
CA ASN A 13 -9.30 13.45 -3.70
C ASN A 13 -9.41 14.37 -4.93
N SER A 14 -9.50 15.68 -4.70
CA SER A 14 -9.61 16.68 -5.77
C SER A 14 -8.43 16.73 -6.74
N GLN A 15 -7.30 16.11 -6.39
CA GLN A 15 -6.10 16.00 -7.23
C GLN A 15 -6.10 14.72 -8.08
N GLY A 16 -7.15 13.89 -7.96
CA GLY A 16 -7.28 12.61 -8.64
C GLY A 16 -6.56 11.45 -7.96
N ASN A 17 -5.98 11.64 -6.77
CA ASN A 17 -5.33 10.56 -6.04
C ASN A 17 -6.40 9.68 -5.41
N HIS A 18 -6.29 8.38 -5.63
CA HIS A 18 -7.22 7.39 -5.11
C HIS A 18 -6.63 6.70 -3.88
N TYR A 19 -7.45 6.54 -2.85
CA TYR A 19 -7.11 5.80 -1.65
C TYR A 19 -8.14 4.72 -1.39
N CYS A 20 -7.69 3.58 -0.88
CA CYS A 20 -8.51 2.43 -0.58
C CYS A 20 -8.00 1.79 0.72
N ALA A 21 -8.68 2.09 1.82
CA ALA A 21 -8.48 1.47 3.11
C ALA A 21 -9.16 0.10 3.16
N ARG A 22 -8.44 -0.88 3.69
CA ARG A 22 -8.81 -2.29 3.72
C ARG A 22 -8.68 -2.80 5.14
N ASP A 23 -9.61 -3.65 5.54
CA ASP A 23 -9.62 -4.31 6.83
C ASP A 23 -9.53 -5.81 6.64
N TYR A 24 -8.42 -6.38 7.11
CA TYR A 24 -8.16 -7.81 7.08
C TYR A 24 -8.61 -8.51 8.38
N GLY A 25 -9.26 -7.76 9.28
CA GLY A 25 -9.76 -8.23 10.56
C GLY A 25 -8.68 -8.24 11.66
N SER A 26 -9.11 -8.60 12.88
CA SER A 26 -8.27 -8.56 14.08
C SER A 26 -7.06 -9.50 14.07
N SER A 27 -6.93 -10.36 13.07
CA SER A 27 -5.76 -11.24 12.85
C SER A 27 -4.66 -10.58 12.01
N ALA A 28 -4.92 -9.40 11.45
CA ALA A 28 -3.91 -8.65 10.71
C ALA A 28 -2.85 -8.11 11.68
N ALA A 29 -1.58 -8.22 11.30
CA ALA A 29 -0.50 -7.53 12.01
C ALA A 29 -0.58 -6.00 11.83
N ASN A 30 -1.37 -5.55 10.85
CA ASN A 30 -1.60 -4.15 10.53
C ASN A 30 -3.09 -3.92 10.23
N ASP A 31 -3.79 -3.36 11.20
CA ASP A 31 -5.21 -2.97 11.12
C ASP A 31 -5.47 -1.82 10.13
N ASN A 32 -4.41 -1.12 9.71
CA ASN A 32 -4.46 0.02 8.80
C ASN A 32 -3.82 -0.34 7.46
N SER A 33 -4.33 -1.42 6.86
CA SER A 33 -3.96 -1.79 5.50
C SER A 33 -4.61 -0.82 4.51
N TYR A 34 -3.85 -0.28 3.58
CA TYR A 34 -4.41 0.62 2.56
C TYR A 34 -3.57 0.63 1.29
N HIS A 35 -4.21 1.02 0.20
CA HIS A 35 -3.57 1.37 -1.05
C HIS A 35 -3.79 2.85 -1.31
N TYR A 36 -2.74 3.56 -1.67
CA TYR A 36 -2.79 4.94 -2.11
C TYR A 36 -2.15 5.03 -3.49
N SER A 37 -2.86 5.54 -4.49
CA SER A 37 -2.39 5.71 -5.87
C SER A 37 -2.52 7.17 -6.26
N ASN A 38 -1.43 7.74 -6.75
CA ASN A 38 -1.36 9.11 -7.21
C ASN A 38 -1.51 9.19 -8.72
N THR A 39 -1.97 10.35 -9.20
CA THR A 39 -2.09 10.62 -10.64
C THR A 39 -0.75 10.68 -11.37
N ASN A 40 0.34 10.97 -10.65
CA ASN A 40 1.69 10.95 -11.20
C ASN A 40 2.26 9.52 -11.38
N GLY A 41 1.46 8.47 -11.16
CA GLY A 41 1.85 7.07 -11.28
C GLY A 41 2.53 6.48 -10.04
N SER A 42 2.88 7.31 -9.05
CA SER A 42 3.38 6.81 -7.76
C SER A 42 2.25 6.13 -6.98
N TYR A 43 2.59 5.11 -6.20
CA TYR A 43 1.62 4.43 -5.34
C TYR A 43 2.27 3.86 -4.09
N TYR A 44 1.45 3.63 -3.08
CA TYR A 44 1.85 3.11 -1.78
C TYR A 44 0.90 2.02 -1.33
N TYR A 45 1.47 0.92 -0.84
CA TYR A 45 0.75 -0.15 -0.17
C TYR A 45 1.20 -0.24 1.28
N SER A 46 0.22 -0.24 2.18
CA SER A 46 0.33 -0.71 3.56
C SER A 46 -0.39 -2.06 3.61
N ASN A 47 0.35 -3.14 3.83
CA ASN A 47 -0.18 -4.50 3.80
C ASN A 47 -0.52 -5.00 5.21
N HIS A 48 -1.44 -5.97 5.27
CA HIS A 48 -1.95 -6.55 6.51
C HIS A 48 -0.91 -7.32 7.32
N ASN A 49 0.15 -7.78 6.66
CA ASN A 49 1.28 -8.42 7.30
C ASN A 49 2.25 -7.41 7.95
N GLY A 50 2.00 -6.10 7.84
CA GLY A 50 2.87 -5.03 8.33
C GLY A 50 3.94 -4.60 7.35
N SER A 51 4.02 -5.21 6.16
CA SER A 51 4.94 -4.75 5.13
C SER A 51 4.39 -3.53 4.41
N THR A 52 5.28 -2.72 3.85
CA THR A 52 4.90 -1.56 3.03
C THR A 52 5.63 -1.59 1.70
N TYR A 53 5.02 -1.01 0.68
CA TYR A 53 5.63 -0.88 -0.64
C TYR A 53 5.32 0.50 -1.19
N HIS A 54 6.36 1.26 -1.50
CA HIS A 54 6.27 2.60 -2.07
C HIS A 54 6.87 2.58 -3.48
N ASN A 55 6.16 3.07 -4.47
CA ASN A 55 6.65 3.28 -5.83
C ASN A 55 6.55 4.77 -6.14
N ASP A 56 7.61 5.36 -6.67
CA ASP A 56 7.66 6.79 -6.96
C ASP A 56 7.04 7.18 -8.32
N GLY A 57 6.63 6.21 -9.14
CA GLY A 57 6.12 6.42 -10.49
C GLY A 57 7.21 6.76 -11.52
N GLN A 58 8.47 6.90 -11.09
CA GLN A 58 9.63 7.19 -11.93
C GLN A 58 10.51 5.95 -12.18
N GLY A 59 10.07 4.78 -11.71
CA GLY A 59 10.78 3.51 -11.88
C GLY A 59 11.57 3.08 -10.65
N ASN A 60 11.47 3.80 -9.53
CA ASN A 60 11.97 3.32 -8.24
C ASN A 60 10.83 2.83 -7.36
N ALA A 61 11.12 1.79 -6.62
CA ALA A 61 10.26 1.27 -5.59
C ALA A 61 11.05 0.90 -4.36
N THR A 62 10.41 0.97 -3.20
CA THR A 62 10.95 0.62 -1.91
C THR A 62 9.97 -0.31 -1.23
N TYR A 63 10.40 -1.54 -0.98
CA TYR A 63 9.68 -2.49 -0.16
C TYR A 63 10.25 -2.46 1.25
N THR A 64 9.41 -2.33 2.26
CA THR A 64 9.78 -2.47 3.67
C THR A 64 9.10 -3.71 4.22
N SER A 65 9.87 -4.66 4.70
CA SER A 65 9.34 -5.86 5.35
C SER A 65 8.68 -5.50 6.69
N PRO A 66 7.85 -6.39 7.27
CA PRO A 66 7.30 -6.20 8.61
C PRO A 66 8.38 -6.11 9.69
N SER A 67 9.55 -6.70 9.44
CA SER A 67 10.73 -6.62 10.31
C SER A 67 11.52 -5.31 10.16
N GLY A 68 11.05 -4.37 9.33
CA GLY A 68 11.71 -3.08 9.08
C GLY A 68 12.85 -3.12 8.06
N SER A 69 13.09 -4.27 7.41
CA SER A 69 14.13 -4.39 6.39
C SER A 69 13.65 -3.76 5.08
N THR A 70 14.40 -2.78 4.58
CA THR A 70 14.08 -2.08 3.33
C THR A 70 14.84 -2.66 2.14
N SER A 71 14.16 -2.80 1.01
CA SER A 71 14.73 -3.20 -0.27
C SER A 71 14.29 -2.21 -1.33
N ASN A 72 15.25 -1.50 -1.92
CA ASN A 72 14.99 -0.60 -3.03
C ASN A 72 15.17 -1.36 -4.35
N SER A 73 14.23 -1.19 -5.25
CA SER A 73 14.29 -1.65 -6.62
C SER A 73 14.25 -0.43 -7.52
N SER A 74 15.23 -0.29 -8.39
CA SER A 74 15.21 0.68 -9.48
C SER A 74 15.22 -0.07 -10.80
N LYS A 75 14.33 0.32 -11.71
CA LYS A 75 14.38 -0.18 -13.10
C LYS A 75 15.61 0.45 -13.76
N LYS A 76 16.57 -0.39 -14.16
CA LYS A 76 17.73 0.01 -14.98
C LYS A 76 17.31 0.32 -16.42
#